data_AF-A0A948ZI12-F1
#
_entry.id   AF-A0A948ZI12-F1
#
_cell.length_a   1.000
_cell.length_b   1.000
_cell.length_c   1.000
_cell.angle_alpha   90.00
_cell.angle_beta   90.00
_cell.angle_gamma   90.00
#
_symmetry.space_group_name_H-M   'P 1'
#
loop_
_entity.id
_entity.type
_entity.pdbx_description
1 polymer ?
#
loop_
_entity_poly.entity_id
_entity_poly.type
_entity_poly.pdbx_seq_one_letter_code
_entity_poly.pdbx_strand_id
1 'polypeptide(L)'
;MAIDPRQLRPTELVRLLNSTPLGEVIGERQLLRHRSRAGFRIGDDRHVDLFRYVAWLVAVRHKPRPEPEGDPYGRQPRVARG
;
A
#
# COMPACT_ATOMS: atom_id res chain seq x y z
N MET A 1 10.67 23.17 15.96
CA MET A 1 9.55 22.28 16.32
C MET A 1 9.98 20.87 15.93
N ALA A 2 10.17 19.97 16.90
CA ALA A 2 10.56 18.60 16.59
C ALA A 2 9.30 17.80 16.25
N ILE A 3 9.31 17.09 15.13
CA ILE A 3 8.22 16.20 14.71
C ILE A 3 8.48 14.84 15.35
N ASP A 4 7.46 14.24 15.97
CA ASP A 4 7.53 12.83 16.40
C ASP A 4 7.12 11.91 15.22
N PRO A 5 8.05 11.12 14.66
CA PRO A 5 7.75 10.23 13.52
C PRO A 5 6.77 9.11 13.88
N ARG A 6 6.46 8.88 15.16
CA ARG A 6 5.50 7.86 15.60
C ARG A 6 4.06 8.39 15.74
N GLN A 7 3.88 9.71 15.68
CA GLN A 7 2.60 10.38 15.92
C GLN A 7 2.29 11.41 14.83
N LEU A 8 2.40 11.02 13.56
CA LEU A 8 2.17 11.91 12.43
C LEU A 8 0.69 11.93 12.04
N ARG A 9 0.08 13.11 11.89
CA ARG A 9 -1.18 13.21 11.16
C ARG A 9 -0.96 12.78 9.70
N PRO A 10 -1.97 12.23 9.01
CA PRO A 10 -1.83 11.79 7.62
C PRO A 10 -1.23 12.85 6.69
N THR A 11 -1.67 14.11 6.82
CA THR A 11 -1.13 15.23 6.03
C THR A 11 0.33 15.55 6.35
N GLU A 12 0.75 15.39 7.61
CA GLU A 12 2.15 15.60 8.02
C GLU A 12 3.05 14.53 7.43
N LEU A 13 2.60 13.27 7.42
CA LEU A 13 3.31 12.18 6.77
C LEU A 13 3.49 12.43 5.26
N VAL A 14 2.44 12.86 4.56
CA VAL A 14 2.52 13.22 3.13
C VAL A 14 3.53 14.35 2.90
N ARG A 15 3.44 15.43 3.69
CA ARG A 15 4.39 16.55 3.59
C ARG A 15 5.83 16.12 3.88
N LEU A 16 6.04 15.27 4.88
CA LEU A 16 7.36 14.76 5.25
C LEU A 16 7.97 13.89 4.14
N LEU A 17 7.19 12.99 3.55
CA LEU A 17 7.71 12.12 2.48
C LEU A 17 7.98 12.90 1.18
N ASN A 18 7.19 13.95 0.92
CA ASN A 18 7.36 14.80 -0.25
C ASN A 18 8.35 15.95 -0.02
N SER A 19 8.92 16.12 1.18
CA SER A 19 9.96 17.13 1.43
C SER A 19 11.35 16.68 0.95
N THR A 20 11.41 15.83 -0.07
CA THR A 20 12.63 15.26 -0.61
C THR A 20 12.89 15.77 -2.03
N PRO A 21 14.15 15.80 -2.51
CA PRO A 21 14.46 16.19 -3.90
C PRO A 21 13.85 15.29 -4.98
N LEU A 22 13.26 14.14 -4.59
CA LEU A 22 12.65 13.18 -5.51
C LEU A 22 11.26 13.63 -6.01
N GLY A 23 10.73 14.74 -5.49
CA GLY A 23 9.40 15.24 -5.83
C GLY A 23 8.28 14.52 -5.07
N GLU A 24 7.15 14.28 -5.73
CA GLU A 24 6.00 13.61 -5.11
C GLU A 24 6.28 12.11 -4.91
N VAL A 25 6.51 11.73 -3.65
CA VAL A 25 6.69 10.33 -3.22
C VAL A 25 5.33 9.67 -2.99
N ILE A 26 4.37 10.40 -2.42
CA ILE A 26 3.02 9.88 -2.17
C ILE A 26 1.97 11.00 -2.11
N GLY A 27 0.76 10.71 -2.63
CA GLY A 27 -0.41 11.57 -2.49
C GLY A 27 -1.37 11.12 -1.37
N GLU A 28 -2.23 12.04 -0.90
CA GLU A 28 -3.18 11.78 0.20
C GLU A 28 -4.14 10.61 -0.09
N ARG A 29 -4.67 10.54 -1.33
CA ARG A 29 -5.59 9.47 -1.74
C ARG A 29 -4.90 8.10 -1.72
N GLN A 30 -3.60 8.03 -2.01
CA GLN A 30 -2.84 6.79 -1.91
C GLN A 30 -2.62 6.41 -0.45
N LEU A 31 -2.21 7.37 0.39
CA LEU A 31 -2.04 7.14 1.83
C LEU A 31 -3.35 6.66 2.48
N LEU A 32 -4.50 7.23 2.11
CA LEU A 32 -5.81 6.80 2.60
C LEU A 32 -6.06 5.31 2.29
N ARG A 33 -5.83 4.87 1.05
CA ARG A 33 -5.98 3.45 0.67
C ARG A 33 -5.02 2.56 1.46
N HIS A 34 -3.79 3.01 1.69
CA HIS A 34 -2.83 2.28 2.50
C HIS A 34 -3.32 2.12 3.95
N ARG A 35 -3.85 3.18 4.55
CA ARG A 35 -4.46 3.13 5.89
C ARG A 35 -5.64 2.16 5.94
N SER A 36 -6.55 2.22 4.97
CA SER A 36 -7.68 1.26 4.92
C SER A 36 -7.22 -0.19 4.77
N ARG A 37 -6.18 -0.46 3.98
CA ARG A 37 -5.64 -1.82 3.79
C ARG A 37 -4.82 -2.32 4.98
N ALA A 38 -4.03 -1.44 5.58
CA ALA A 38 -3.16 -1.75 6.70
C ALA A 38 -3.93 -1.90 8.01
N GLY A 39 -5.04 -1.16 8.17
CA GLY A 39 -5.78 -1.02 9.42
C GLY A 39 -4.90 -0.40 10.52
N PHE A 40 -5.15 -0.80 11.77
CA PHE A 40 -4.41 -0.33 12.96
C PHE A 40 -2.94 -0.80 13.04
N ARG A 41 -2.44 -1.52 12.04
CA ARG A 41 -1.05 -1.99 12.02
C ARG A 41 -0.03 -0.86 11.86
N ILE A 42 -0.45 0.26 11.26
CA ILE A 42 0.45 1.38 10.94
C ILE A 42 0.21 2.63 11.79
N GLY A 43 -0.64 2.54 12.81
CA GLY A 43 -1.02 3.67 13.64
C GLY A 43 -2.42 3.50 14.21
N ASP A 44 -3.08 4.63 14.45
CA ASP A 44 -4.46 4.69 14.95
C ASP A 44 -5.36 5.45 13.96
N ASP A 45 -6.55 5.82 14.42
CA ASP A 45 -7.52 6.55 13.59
C ASP A 45 -7.09 7.99 13.26
N ARG A 46 -6.23 8.59 14.10
CA ARG A 46 -5.76 9.98 14.01
C ARG A 46 -4.33 10.08 13.48
N HIS A 47 -3.45 9.17 13.87
CA HIS A 47 -2.02 9.23 13.59
C HIS A 47 -1.50 7.99 12.85
N VAL A 48 -0.38 8.19 12.17
CA VAL A 48 0.40 7.17 11.48
C VAL A 48 1.80 7.15 12.09
N ASP A 49 2.27 5.95 12.41
CA ASP A 49 3.65 5.69 12.80
C ASP A 49 4.46 5.40 11.54
N LEU A 50 5.46 6.25 11.25
CA LEU A 50 6.28 6.16 10.04
C LEU A 50 7.01 4.81 9.94
N PHE A 51 7.55 4.30 11.04
CA PHE A 51 8.33 3.05 11.03
C PHE A 51 7.42 1.85 10.79
N ARG A 52 6.26 1.81 11.46
CA ARG A 52 5.26 0.76 11.20
C ARG A 52 4.74 0.83 9.78
N TYR A 53 4.52 2.04 9.26
CA TYR A 53 4.09 2.25 7.88
C TYR A 53 5.12 1.71 6.87
N VAL A 54 6.41 2.03 7.05
CA VAL A 54 7.49 1.51 6.20
C VAL A 54 7.60 -0.02 6.31
N ALA A 55 7.55 -0.57 7.53
CA ALA A 55 7.57 -2.02 7.73
C ALA A 55 6.41 -2.71 7.01
N TRP A 56 5.20 -2.12 7.06
CA TRP A 56 4.05 -2.62 6.34
C TRP A 56 4.23 -2.54 4.81
N LEU A 57 4.79 -1.45 4.29
CA LEU A 57 5.10 -1.33 2.85
C LEU A 57 6.08 -2.41 2.39
N VAL A 58 7.13 -2.66 3.17
CA VAL A 58 8.10 -3.74 2.89
C VAL A 58 7.41 -5.09 2.91
N ALA A 59 6.58 -5.36 3.92
CA ALA A 59 5.82 -6.61 4.01
C ALA A 59 4.89 -6.80 2.80
N VAL A 60 4.17 -5.75 2.38
CA VAL A 60 3.30 -5.79 1.19
C VAL A 60 4.10 -6.05 -0.09
N ARG A 61 5.27 -5.43 -0.24
CA ARG A 61 6.14 -5.62 -1.41
C ARG A 61 6.66 -7.06 -1.54
N HIS A 62 6.92 -7.73 -0.41
CA HIS A 62 7.43 -9.10 -0.39
C HIS A 62 6.33 -10.17 -0.29
N LYS A 63 5.05 -9.80 -0.33
CA LYS A 63 3.99 -10.81 -0.45
C LYS A 63 4.14 -11.56 -1.78
N PRO A 64 4.11 -12.91 -1.77
CA PRO A 64 4.11 -13.66 -3.00
C PRO A 64 2.93 -13.21 -3.85
N ARG A 65 3.19 -12.90 -5.13
CA ARG A 65 2.12 -12.59 -6.08
C ARG A 65 1.23 -13.83 -6.15
N PRO A 66 -0.10 -13.72 -5.98
CA PRO A 66 -0.96 -14.88 -6.17
C PRO A 66 -0.68 -15.42 -7.57
N GLU A 67 -0.41 -16.72 -7.65
CA GLU A 67 -0.36 -17.39 -8.94
C GLU A 67 -1.66 -17.06 -9.68
N PRO A 68 -1.60 -16.69 -10.97
CA PRO A 68 -2.82 -16.47 -11.72
C PRO A 68 -3.65 -17.74 -11.59
N GLU A 69 -4.79 -17.60 -10.90
CA GLU A 69 -5.78 -18.66 -10.78
C GLU A 69 -6.07 -19.14 -12.20
N GLY A 70 -5.63 -20.36 -12.49
CA GLY A 70 -5.68 -20.91 -13.83
C GLY A 70 -7.10 -20.73 -14.36
N ASP A 71 -7.21 -20.22 -15.59
CA ASP A 71 -8.48 -19.91 -16.24
C ASP A 71 -9.51 -21.04 -16.00
N PRO A 72 -10.55 -20.82 -15.17
CA PRO A 72 -11.54 -21.86 -14.89
C PRO A 72 -12.37 -22.20 -16.14
N TYR A 73 -12.25 -21.40 -17.20
CA TYR A 73 -12.80 -21.66 -18.52
C TYR A 73 -11.70 -22.09 -19.49
N GLY A 74 -10.93 -23.11 -19.10
CA GLY A 74 -10.00 -23.80 -19.99
C GLY A 74 -10.58 -23.94 -21.40
N ARG A 75 -9.90 -23.31 -22.35
CA ARG A 75 -10.19 -23.26 -23.79
C ARG A 75 -10.74 -24.62 -24.26
N GLN A 76 -12.06 -24.70 -24.47
CA GLN A 76 -12.68 -25.93 -24.98
C GLN A 76 -12.11 -26.21 -26.38
N PRO A 77 -11.58 -27.41 -26.66
CA PRO A 77 -11.23 -27.77 -28.02
C PRO A 77 -12.53 -27.78 -28.83
N ARG A 78 -12.59 -26.94 -29.87
CA ARG A 78 -13.68 -26.95 -30.85
C ARG A 78 -13.75 -28.37 -31.42
N VAL A 79 -14.80 -29.11 -31.06
CA VAL A 79 -15.14 -30.36 -31.73
C VAL A 79 -15.39 -30.05 -33.20
N ALA A 80 -14.46 -30.49 -34.05
CA ALA A 80 -14.66 -30.50 -35.49
C ALA A 80 -15.83 -31.44 -35.78
N ARG A 81 -16.98 -30.88 -36.15
CA ARG A 81 -18.03 -31.65 -36.81
C ARG A 81 -17.58 -31.89 -38.25
N GLY A 82 -17.50 -33.15 -38.63
CA GLY A 82 -17.37 -33.60 -40.01
C GLY A 82 -18.64 -33.39 -40.82
#